data_AF-A0A288GVK0-F1
#
_entry.id   AF-A0A288GVK0-F1
#
_cell.length_a   1.000
_cell.length_b   1.000
_cell.length_c   1.000
_cell.angle_alpha   90.00
_cell.angle_beta   90.00
_cell.angle_gamma   90.00
#
_symmetry.space_group_name_H-M   'P 1'
#
loop_
_entity.id
_entity.type
_entity.pdbx_description
1 polymer ?
#
loop_
_entity_poly.entity_id
_entity_poly.type
_entity_poly.pdbx_seq_one_letter_code
_entity_poly.pdbx_strand_id
1 'polypeptide(L)'
;MISKQEKEHIIKHHKHTMLGYERINKKLGLSYNHDTIDKYITNVLVGTSLYDCTKIGKNYYFYNSQEGIRVTINSHSYSVITVDRIK
;
A
#
# COMPACT_ATOMS: atom_id res chain seq x y z
N MET A 1 2.35 6.55 14.32
CA MET A 1 1.03 5.94 14.05
C MET A 1 0.16 6.98 13.36
N ILE A 2 -0.65 6.61 12.37
CA ILE A 2 -1.61 7.53 11.72
C ILE A 2 -2.97 7.47 12.42
N SER A 3 -3.79 8.51 12.24
CA SER A 3 -5.17 8.51 12.73
C SER A 3 -6.10 7.62 11.88
N LYS A 4 -7.25 7.23 12.45
CA LYS A 4 -8.29 6.46 11.73
C LYS A 4 -8.79 7.21 10.49
N GLN A 5 -9.04 8.51 10.62
CA GLN A 5 -9.50 9.37 9.52
C GLN A 5 -8.46 9.46 8.40
N GLU A 6 -7.17 9.57 8.74
CA GLU A 6 -6.10 9.52 7.73
C GLU A 6 -6.07 8.18 7.01
N LYS A 7 -6.21 7.05 7.74
CA LYS A 7 -6.26 5.72 7.13
C LYS A 7 -7.40 5.62 6.11
N GLU A 8 -8.61 6.03 6.51
CA GLU A 8 -9.79 6.03 5.63
C GLU A 8 -9.58 6.92 4.40
N HIS A 9 -8.96 8.10 4.59
CA HIS A 9 -8.64 8.99 3.49
C HIS A 9 -7.63 8.38 2.51
N ILE A 10 -6.60 7.69 3.01
CA ILE A 10 -5.62 7.00 2.17
C ILE A 10 -6.30 5.87 1.38
N ILE A 11 -7.12 5.04 2.02
CA ILE A 11 -7.84 3.95 1.34
C ILE A 11 -8.71 4.51 0.20
N LYS A 12 -9.42 5.61 0.44
CA LYS A 12 -10.31 6.21 -0.56
C LYS A 12 -9.56 6.84 -1.75
N HIS A 13 -8.37 7.39 -1.53
CA HIS A 13 -7.67 8.21 -2.53
C HIS A 13 -6.36 7.61 -3.04
N HIS A 14 -5.98 6.42 -2.57
CA HIS A 14 -4.80 5.77 -3.09
C HIS A 14 -4.96 5.52 -4.58
N LYS A 15 -3.84 5.63 -5.29
CA LYS A 15 -3.80 5.44 -6.74
C LYS A 15 -2.47 4.86 -7.15
N HIS A 16 -2.44 4.36 -8.37
CA HIS A 16 -1.25 3.79 -8.97
C HIS A 16 -0.80 4.62 -10.16
N THR A 17 0.49 4.57 -10.44
CA THR A 17 1.05 4.97 -11.72
C THR A 17 1.46 3.69 -12.48
N MET A 18 1.65 3.78 -13.79
CA MET A 18 2.12 2.62 -14.59
C MET A 18 3.40 2.00 -13.98
N LEU A 19 4.37 2.84 -13.59
CA LEU A 19 5.58 2.38 -12.91
C LEU A 19 5.31 1.75 -11.54
N GLY A 20 4.27 2.19 -10.84
CA GLY A 20 3.84 1.59 -9.57
C GLY A 20 3.34 0.16 -9.76
N TYR A 21 2.50 -0.08 -10.77
CA TYR A 21 2.01 -1.43 -11.11
C TYR A 21 3.15 -2.39 -11.43
N GLU A 22 4.08 -1.99 -12.31
CA GLU A 22 5.23 -2.80 -12.69
C GLU A 22 6.11 -3.16 -11.49
N ARG A 23 6.37 -2.19 -10.61
CA ARG A 23 7.16 -2.41 -9.38
C ARG A 23 6.49 -3.41 -8.46
N ILE A 24 5.17 -3.35 -8.30
CA ILE A 24 4.42 -4.26 -7.43
C ILE A 24 4.58 -5.70 -7.90
N ASN A 25 4.32 -5.97 -9.17
CA ASN A 25 4.51 -7.30 -9.75
C ASN A 25 5.95 -7.79 -9.57
N LYS A 26 6.94 -6.95 -9.91
CA LYS A 26 8.35 -7.31 -9.80
C LYS A 26 8.76 -7.63 -8.36
N LYS A 27 8.33 -6.84 -7.38
CA LYS A 27 8.69 -7.00 -5.96
C LYS A 27 8.05 -8.22 -5.33
N LEU A 28 6.84 -8.57 -5.76
CA LEU A 28 6.11 -9.72 -5.24
C LEU A 28 6.32 -10.99 -6.07
N GLY A 29 6.96 -10.91 -7.23
CA GLY A 29 7.11 -12.05 -8.15
C GLY A 29 5.77 -12.48 -8.75
N LEU A 30 4.88 -11.52 -9.00
CA LEU A 30 3.53 -11.73 -9.53
C LEU A 30 3.43 -11.28 -10.99
N SER A 31 2.32 -11.62 -11.63
CA SER A 31 1.99 -11.19 -13.00
C SER A 31 0.53 -10.76 -13.08
N TYR A 32 0.12 -9.91 -12.15
CA TYR A 32 -1.23 -9.39 -12.06
C TYR A 32 -1.46 -8.24 -13.05
N ASN A 33 -2.67 -8.17 -13.61
CA ASN A 33 -3.11 -6.98 -14.33
C ASN A 33 -3.45 -5.84 -13.35
N HIS A 34 -3.68 -4.64 -13.87
CA HIS A 34 -3.90 -3.44 -13.05
C HIS A 34 -5.10 -3.58 -12.10
N ASP A 35 -6.25 -4.05 -12.60
CA ASP A 35 -7.45 -4.26 -11.79
C ASP A 35 -7.23 -5.24 -10.63
N THR A 36 -6.43 -6.29 -10.88
CA THR A 36 -6.09 -7.28 -9.84
C THR A 36 -5.16 -6.66 -8.80
N ILE A 37 -4.21 -5.81 -9.22
CA ILE A 37 -3.35 -5.07 -8.29
C ILE A 37 -4.17 -4.08 -7.46
N ASP A 38 -5.08 -3.32 -8.07
CA ASP A 38 -5.91 -2.34 -7.34
C ASP A 38 -6.74 -3.03 -6.25
N LYS A 39 -7.39 -4.15 -6.59
CA LYS A 39 -8.15 -4.96 -5.63
C LYS A 39 -7.25 -5.52 -4.54
N TYR A 40 -6.10 -6.07 -4.91
CA TYR A 40 -5.15 -6.65 -3.97
C TYR A 40 -4.66 -5.60 -2.96
N ILE A 41 -4.20 -4.45 -3.45
CA ILE A 41 -3.70 -3.37 -2.59
C ILE A 41 -4.82 -2.78 -1.74
N THR A 42 -6.01 -2.55 -2.29
CA THR A 42 -7.17 -2.09 -1.51
C THR A 42 -7.46 -3.03 -0.34
N ASN A 43 -7.50 -4.34 -0.59
CA ASN A 43 -7.74 -5.35 0.45
C ASN A 43 -6.64 -5.33 1.52
N VAL A 44 -5.37 -5.22 1.11
CA VAL A 44 -4.23 -5.10 2.02
C VAL A 44 -4.39 -3.86 2.92
N LEU A 45 -4.71 -2.70 2.36
CA LEU A 45 -4.85 -1.45 3.11
C LEU A 45 -6.04 -1.48 4.09
N VAL A 46 -7.17 -2.04 3.66
CA VAL A 46 -8.36 -2.23 4.51
C VAL A 46 -8.03 -3.17 5.68
N GLY A 47 -7.43 -4.34 5.37
CA GLY A 47 -7.11 -5.39 6.34
C GLY A 47 -5.96 -5.07 7.30
N THR A 48 -5.10 -4.08 6.98
CA THR A 48 -4.00 -3.68 7.87
C THR A 48 -4.53 -2.98 9.12
N SER A 49 -4.14 -3.39 10.33
CA SER A 49 -4.56 -2.71 11.56
C SER A 49 -4.05 -1.27 11.65
N LEU A 50 -4.74 -0.38 12.38
CA LEU A 50 -4.28 1.00 12.56
C LEU A 50 -2.91 1.06 13.28
N TYR A 51 -2.64 0.11 14.18
CA TYR A 51 -1.37 -0.01 14.90
C TYR A 51 -0.20 -0.35 13.97
N ASP A 52 -0.49 -1.02 12.86
CA ASP A 52 0.49 -1.41 11.84
C ASP A 52 0.63 -0.37 10.71
N CYS A 53 0.03 0.80 10.92
CA CYS A 53 0.11 1.93 10.00
C CYS A 53 0.95 3.06 10.62
N THR A 54 2.00 3.47 9.91
CA THR A 54 2.84 4.58 10.35
C THR A 54 3.14 5.55 9.22
N LYS A 55 3.42 6.80 9.57
CA LYS A 55 3.92 7.82 8.67
C LYS A 55 5.33 8.17 9.09
N ILE A 56 6.28 8.09 8.16
CA ILE A 56 7.66 8.51 8.37
C ILE A 56 8.03 9.44 7.21
N GLY A 57 8.25 10.72 7.54
CA GLY A 57 8.48 11.77 6.55
C GLY A 57 7.33 11.85 5.53
N LYS A 58 7.69 11.72 4.24
CA LYS A 58 6.76 11.84 3.09
C LYS A 58 5.99 10.56 2.74
N ASN A 59 6.11 9.51 3.54
CA ASN A 59 5.56 8.19 3.21
C ASN A 59 4.70 7.64 4.35
N TYR A 60 3.58 7.04 3.96
CA TYR A 60 2.79 6.12 4.76
C TYR A 60 3.27 4.69 4.52
N TYR A 61 3.29 3.89 5.57
CA TYR A 61 3.65 2.48 5.54
C TYR A 61 2.54 1.68 6.19
N PHE A 62 2.08 0.67 5.48
CA PHE A 62 1.07 -0.29 5.93
C PHE A 62 1.74 -1.65 6.03
N TYR A 63 1.95 -2.14 7.25
CA TYR A 63 2.57 -3.44 7.50
C TYR A 63 1.48 -4.50 7.65
N ASN A 64 1.18 -5.21 6.56
CA ASN A 64 0.18 -6.27 6.60
C ASN A 64 0.88 -7.62 6.85
N SER A 65 0.87 -8.05 8.11
CA SER A 65 1.47 -9.32 8.52
C SER A 65 0.72 -10.55 7.98
N GLN A 66 -0.59 -10.44 7.75
CA GLN A 66 -1.40 -11.53 7.18
C GLN A 66 -0.98 -11.86 5.75
N GLU A 67 -0.74 -10.83 4.95
CA GLU A 67 -0.25 -10.94 3.56
C GLU A 67 1.28 -11.03 3.48
N GLY A 68 1.98 -10.83 4.59
CA GLY A 68 3.44 -10.84 4.64
C GLY A 68 4.09 -9.72 3.81
N ILE A 69 3.41 -8.58 3.64
CA ILE A 69 3.90 -7.45 2.82
C ILE A 69 3.76 -6.10 3.50
N ARG A 70 4.59 -5.16 3.07
CA ARG A 70 4.52 -3.75 3.43
C ARG A 70 4.20 -2.92 2.19
N VAL A 71 3.12 -2.15 2.25
CA VAL A 71 2.77 -1.16 1.21
C VAL A 71 3.30 0.22 1.60
N THR A 72 4.00 0.89 0.68
CA THR A 72 4.48 2.27 0.89
C THR A 72 3.72 3.22 -0.02
N ILE A 73 3.11 4.26 0.56
CA ILE A 73 2.27 5.22 -0.14
C ILE A 73 2.81 6.63 0.10
N ASN A 74 2.88 7.45 -0.94
CA ASN A 74 3.29 8.85 -0.80
C ASN A 74 2.23 9.66 -0.04
N SER A 75 2.63 10.50 0.92
CA SER A 75 1.67 11.20 1.77
C SER A 75 1.02 12.43 1.14
N HIS A 76 1.56 12.92 0.03
CA HIS A 76 1.02 14.10 -0.68
C HIS A 76 0.10 13.67 -1.82
N SER A 77 0.56 12.73 -2.64
CA SER A 77 -0.15 12.28 -3.85
C SER A 77 -0.97 11.01 -3.65
N TYR A 78 -0.87 10.34 -2.50
CA TYR A 78 -1.48 9.04 -2.21
C TYR A 78 -1.13 7.94 -3.24
N SER A 79 -0.07 8.15 -4.03
CA SER A 79 0.36 7.17 -5.02
C SER A 79 1.11 6.03 -4.32
N VAL A 80 0.78 4.79 -4.65
CA VAL A 80 1.50 3.60 -4.18
C VAL A 80 2.87 3.58 -4.82
N ILE A 81 3.91 3.66 -3.99
CA ILE A 81 5.31 3.81 -4.43
C ILE A 81 5.92 2.44 -4.70
N THR A 82 5.76 1.52 -3.74
CA THR A 82 6.31 0.17 -3.76
C THR A 82 5.59 -0.72 -2.76
N VAL A 83 5.78 -2.02 -2.95
CA VAL A 83 5.51 -3.05 -1.95
C VAL A 83 6.79 -3.84 -1.70
N ASP A 84 6.96 -4.35 -0.50
CA ASP A 84 8.07 -5.23 -0.13
C ASP A 84 7.52 -6.40 0.69
N ARG A 85 8.10 -7.59 0.55
CA ARG A 85 7.82 -8.70 1.48
C ARG A 85 8.42 -8.40 2.84
N ILE A 86 7.67 -8.68 3.90
CA ILE A 86 8.15 -8.64 5.28
C ILE A 86 8.95 -9.94 5.51
N LYS A 87 10.14 -9.82 6.10
CA LYS A 87 10.96 -10.96 6.51
C LYS A 87 10.64 -11.36 7.94
#